data_AF-A0A9X3HZ82-F1
#
_entry.id   AF-A0A9X3HZ82-F1
#
_cell.length_a   1.000
_cell.length_b   1.000
_cell.length_c   1.000
_cell.angle_alpha   90.00
_cell.angle_beta   90.00
_cell.angle_gamma   90.00
#
_symmetry.space_group_name_H-M   'P 1'
#
loop_
_entity.id
_entity.type
_entity.pdbx_description
1 polymer ?
#
loop_
_entity_poly.entity_id
_entity_poly.type
_entity_poly.pdbx_seq_one_letter_code
_entity_poly.pdbx_strand_id
1 'polypeptide(L)'
;MQYVRMGKGLNREDRGVKRYSVVVFSIGIAITIFITHLVYKGQQQLSKSNFDFLVQNQAENIKELVMLDVSLIGSGAGFYHATSPDSWNSFSSFARPIIAGSSSLIAMQWMKKVYPEQIDSHVARVKEHFPNYEIYTVPKDQPVTMGYILDNDEPIYVASDIYPVNTANLRALGYYSSRERVRRVITNTIKTGQPSLSDKIRLLQDGFDRSLPKQGMLVYHPVFEPGRKELRGVVIGVIRTTAYFQQIVARTAIGQAVGIQVVDMGFDAEDDPIMYRNQSWDSINGEVDAVVIDLYDRQWSIEFKRGSGISANDSFILLCVASGGFIISMLLGYVVQLMLREQRRLTKLVKRRTKDLQYLVERDPLTEVYNRRAFNRLAEYHIACHKPFSLAIIDVDSFKQINDQYGHVVGDEILIQVAVHIKENTYPDDMLFRLGGDEFAVISRCIDYAPLQRYLDGICESVRLLEWPGIDKTFNCTLSIGAAVYRGESLEKLLNRADEQLYISKEQGRDKANIV
;
A
#
# COMPACT_ATOMS: atom_id res chain seq x y z
N MET A 1 44.76 -21.79 32.82
CA MET A 1 43.33 -21.48 32.65
C MET A 1 43.19 -19.99 32.33
N GLN A 2 43.32 -19.59 31.06
CA GLN A 2 43.02 -18.22 30.62
C GLN A 2 42.45 -18.31 29.20
N TYR A 3 41.13 -18.42 29.11
CA TYR A 3 40.40 -18.31 27.86
C TYR A 3 40.16 -16.83 27.54
N VAL A 4 40.72 -16.46 26.40
CA VAL A 4 40.55 -15.27 25.57
C VAL A 4 39.14 -14.68 25.62
N ARG A 5 39.02 -13.47 26.20
CA ARG A 5 37.88 -12.54 25.97
C ARG A 5 38.16 -11.73 24.70
N MET A 6 38.01 -12.34 23.52
CA MET A 6 37.87 -11.61 22.27
C MET A 6 36.38 -11.42 21.99
N GLY A 7 35.85 -10.26 22.32
CA GLY A 7 34.46 -9.95 22.03
C GLY A 7 34.08 -8.56 22.53
N LYS A 8 34.30 -7.55 21.69
CA LYS A 8 33.49 -6.32 21.51
C LYS A 8 34.36 -5.20 20.93
N GLY A 9 34.58 -5.28 19.63
CA GLY A 9 35.19 -4.22 18.83
C GLY A 9 34.55 -4.17 17.45
N LEU A 10 33.21 -4.12 17.37
CA LEU A 10 32.53 -3.73 16.13
C LEU A 10 32.94 -2.28 15.82
N ASN A 11 33.97 -2.18 14.97
CA ASN A 11 34.60 -0.96 14.47
C ASN A 11 33.55 0.13 14.23
N ARG A 12 33.80 1.35 14.74
CA ARG A 12 32.93 2.53 14.51
C ARG A 12 32.54 2.70 13.03
N GLU A 13 33.40 2.26 12.12
CA GLU A 13 33.18 2.30 10.67
C GLU A 13 32.13 1.28 10.18
N ASP A 14 32.05 0.09 10.76
CA ASP A 14 31.06 -0.94 10.37
C ASP A 14 29.64 -0.54 10.79
N ARG A 15 29.53 0.26 11.86
CA ARG A 15 28.28 0.92 12.24
C ARG A 15 27.81 1.95 11.20
N GLY A 16 28.73 2.62 10.50
CA GLY A 16 28.38 3.58 9.45
C GLY A 16 27.66 2.92 8.27
N VAL A 17 28.15 1.77 7.79
CA VAL A 17 27.50 1.04 6.69
C VAL A 17 26.13 0.52 7.07
N LYS A 18 26.00 -0.05 8.26
CA LYS A 18 24.71 -0.50 8.76
C LYS A 18 23.72 0.67 8.92
N ARG A 19 24.19 1.87 9.25
CA ARG A 19 23.32 3.06 9.33
C ARG A 19 22.74 3.46 7.98
N TYR A 20 23.55 3.54 6.92
CA TYR A 20 23.06 3.92 5.59
C TYR A 20 22.06 2.91 5.03
N SER A 21 22.32 1.60 5.17
CA SER A 21 21.37 0.57 4.72
C SER A 21 20.04 0.64 5.48
N VAL A 22 20.08 0.91 6.79
CA VAL A 22 18.87 1.07 7.62
C VAL A 22 18.09 2.33 7.24
N VAL A 23 18.76 3.43 6.93
CA VAL A 23 18.10 4.66 6.47
C VAL A 23 17.39 4.44 5.14
N VAL A 24 18.06 3.82 4.16
CA VAL A 24 17.45 3.52 2.85
C VAL A 24 16.25 2.59 2.99
N PHE A 25 16.36 1.55 3.82
CA PHE A 25 15.26 0.64 4.12
C PHE A 25 14.08 1.37 4.78
N SER A 26 14.34 2.28 5.73
CA SER A 26 13.32 3.05 6.43
C SER A 26 12.58 4.00 5.49
N ILE A 27 13.30 4.66 4.58
CA ILE A 27 12.70 5.50 3.54
C ILE A 27 11.83 4.66 2.60
N GLY A 28 12.31 3.49 2.17
CA GLY A 28 11.53 2.57 1.33
C GLY A 28 10.23 2.11 1.99
N ILE A 29 10.27 1.77 3.29
CA ILE A 29 9.07 1.44 4.07
C ILE A 29 8.12 2.64 4.14
N ALA A 30 8.62 3.84 4.40
CA ALA A 30 7.78 5.04 4.47
C ALA A 30 7.04 5.30 3.14
N ILE A 31 7.74 5.15 2.01
CA ILE A 31 7.15 5.25 0.67
C ILE A 31 6.12 4.13 0.46
N THR A 32 6.41 2.90 0.88
CA THR A 32 5.49 1.76 0.76
C THR A 32 4.20 2.00 1.55
N ILE A 33 4.30 2.50 2.79
CA ILE A 33 3.15 2.85 3.62
C ILE A 33 2.33 3.95 2.95
N PHE A 34 2.98 4.98 2.41
CA PHE A 34 2.31 6.07 1.69
C PHE A 34 1.57 5.58 0.44
N ILE A 35 2.20 4.76 -0.40
CA ILE A 35 1.57 4.18 -1.59
C ILE A 35 0.40 3.27 -1.20
N THR A 36 0.58 2.43 -0.18
CA THR A 36 -0.50 1.54 0.30
C THR A 36 -1.69 2.37 0.81
N HIS A 37 -1.44 3.50 1.47
CA HIS A 37 -2.50 4.42 1.90
C HIS A 37 -3.21 5.09 0.72
N LEU A 38 -2.48 5.49 -0.33
CA LEU A 38 -3.09 6.03 -1.56
C LEU A 38 -3.94 4.97 -2.28
N VAL A 39 -3.45 3.74 -2.40
CA VAL A 39 -4.21 2.62 -2.98
C VAL A 39 -5.46 2.33 -2.16
N TYR A 40 -5.36 2.31 -0.83
CA TYR A 40 -6.50 2.14 0.07
C TYR A 40 -7.58 3.21 -0.15
N LYS A 41 -7.19 4.49 -0.19
CA LYS A 41 -8.13 5.58 -0.47
C LYS A 41 -8.76 5.45 -1.86
N GLY A 42 -7.97 5.10 -2.88
CA GLY A 42 -8.47 4.87 -4.23
C GLY A 42 -9.49 3.72 -4.30
N GLN A 43 -9.22 2.61 -3.61
CA GLN A 43 -10.14 1.48 -3.53
C GLN A 43 -11.43 1.83 -2.79
N GLN A 44 -11.36 2.57 -1.69
CA GLN A 44 -12.57 3.02 -1.00
C GLN A 44 -13.46 3.89 -1.90
N GLN A 45 -12.85 4.82 -2.64
CA GLN A 45 -13.58 5.70 -3.55
C GLN A 45 -14.22 4.92 -4.72
N LEU A 46 -13.46 3.99 -5.32
CA LEU A 46 -13.96 3.12 -6.38
C LEU A 46 -15.09 2.21 -5.88
N SER A 47 -14.92 1.60 -4.70
CA SER A 47 -15.93 0.74 -4.07
C SER A 47 -17.22 1.51 -3.80
N LYS A 48 -17.12 2.74 -3.28
CA LYS A 48 -18.28 3.62 -3.09
C LYS A 48 -18.96 3.94 -4.42
N SER A 49 -18.21 4.39 -5.43
CA SER A 49 -18.79 4.73 -6.74
C SER A 49 -19.47 3.53 -7.42
N ASN A 50 -18.89 2.33 -7.32
CA ASN A 50 -19.49 1.12 -7.86
C ASN A 50 -20.77 0.75 -7.10
N PHE A 51 -20.78 0.97 -5.79
CA PHE A 51 -21.97 0.74 -4.98
C PHE A 51 -23.08 1.73 -5.32
N ASP A 52 -22.78 3.03 -5.42
CA ASP A 52 -23.74 4.07 -5.79
C ASP A 52 -24.36 3.77 -7.17
N PHE A 53 -23.53 3.38 -8.15
CA PHE A 53 -23.99 2.97 -9.48
C PHE A 53 -24.87 1.73 -9.43
N LEU A 54 -24.50 0.72 -8.64
CA LEU A 54 -25.30 -0.47 -8.44
C LEU A 54 -26.64 -0.13 -7.82
N VAL A 55 -26.66 0.66 -6.75
CA VAL A 55 -27.88 1.12 -6.06
C VAL A 55 -28.83 1.82 -7.03
N GLN A 56 -28.34 2.76 -7.82
CA GLN A 56 -29.16 3.49 -8.80
C GLN A 56 -29.74 2.58 -9.88
N ASN A 57 -28.89 1.76 -10.52
CA ASN A 57 -29.36 0.86 -11.58
C ASN A 57 -30.38 -0.15 -11.05
N GLN A 58 -30.21 -0.60 -9.81
CA GLN A 58 -31.07 -1.60 -9.23
C GLN A 58 -32.43 -1.02 -8.84
N ALA A 59 -32.45 0.21 -8.34
CA ALA A 59 -33.69 0.94 -8.13
C ALA A 59 -34.47 1.14 -9.43
N GLU A 60 -33.80 1.53 -10.52
CA GLU A 60 -34.44 1.67 -11.84
C GLU A 60 -34.92 0.32 -12.40
N ASN A 61 -34.14 -0.75 -12.30
CA ASN A 61 -34.57 -2.09 -12.71
C ASN A 61 -35.82 -2.56 -11.93
N ILE A 62 -35.86 -2.31 -10.61
CA ILE A 62 -37.03 -2.61 -9.78
C ILE A 62 -38.23 -1.80 -10.27
N LYS A 63 -38.06 -0.50 -10.52
CA LYS A 63 -39.12 0.37 -11.05
C LYS A 63 -39.65 -0.14 -12.40
N GLU A 64 -38.78 -0.46 -13.35
CA GLU A 64 -39.18 -0.99 -14.67
C GLU A 64 -39.94 -2.31 -14.55
N LEU A 65 -39.48 -3.24 -13.71
CA LEU A 65 -40.17 -4.51 -13.46
C LEU A 65 -41.56 -4.28 -12.85
N VAL A 66 -41.67 -3.36 -11.88
CA VAL A 66 -42.95 -3.02 -11.27
C VAL A 66 -43.92 -2.41 -12.29
N MET A 67 -43.43 -1.47 -13.11
CA MET A 67 -44.24 -0.86 -14.16
C MET A 67 -44.69 -1.89 -15.21
N LEU A 68 -43.82 -2.84 -15.57
CA LEU A 68 -44.15 -3.92 -16.49
C LEU A 68 -45.27 -4.81 -15.92
N ASP A 69 -45.17 -5.20 -14.65
CA ASP A 69 -46.19 -6.03 -13.99
C ASP A 69 -47.52 -5.30 -13.84
N VAL A 70 -47.49 -4.01 -13.48
CA VAL A 70 -48.70 -3.16 -13.44
C VAL A 70 -49.34 -3.07 -14.82
N SER A 71 -48.55 -2.89 -15.88
CA SER A 71 -49.05 -2.88 -17.26
C SER A 71 -49.61 -4.23 -17.68
N LEU A 72 -48.99 -5.35 -17.27
CA LEU A 72 -49.47 -6.70 -17.57
C LEU A 72 -50.82 -6.96 -16.89
N ILE A 73 -50.97 -6.59 -15.61
CA ILE A 73 -52.26 -6.65 -14.91
C ILE A 73 -53.28 -5.76 -15.61
N GLY A 74 -52.85 -4.58 -16.08
CA GLY A 74 -53.64 -3.64 -16.85
C GLY A 74 -54.17 -4.18 -18.18
N SER A 75 -53.50 -5.17 -18.79
CA SER A 75 -54.07 -5.85 -19.96
C SER A 75 -55.44 -6.48 -19.67
N GLY A 76 -55.71 -6.83 -18.40
CA GLY A 76 -57.03 -7.19 -17.87
C GLY A 76 -58.13 -6.16 -18.14
N ALA A 77 -57.82 -4.87 -18.03
CA ALA A 77 -58.75 -3.79 -18.38
C ALA A 77 -59.05 -3.76 -19.88
N GLY A 78 -58.09 -4.15 -20.72
CA GLY A 78 -58.25 -4.28 -22.17
C GLY A 78 -59.40 -5.22 -22.57
N PHE A 79 -59.63 -6.29 -21.82
CA PHE A 79 -60.78 -7.18 -22.02
C PHE A 79 -62.11 -6.42 -21.93
N TYR A 80 -62.30 -5.60 -20.90
CA TYR A 80 -63.53 -4.84 -20.69
C TYR A 80 -63.70 -3.65 -21.65
N HIS A 81 -62.60 -3.18 -22.25
CA HIS A 81 -62.63 -2.21 -23.34
C HIS A 81 -63.03 -2.86 -24.67
N ALA A 82 -62.57 -4.08 -24.94
CA ALA A 82 -62.74 -4.77 -26.21
C ALA A 82 -64.04 -5.59 -26.30
N THR A 83 -64.64 -5.97 -25.17
CA THR A 83 -65.81 -6.86 -25.12
C THR A 83 -67.08 -6.15 -24.67
N SER A 84 -68.22 -6.56 -25.24
CA SER A 84 -69.52 -6.05 -24.82
C SER A 84 -69.90 -6.60 -23.43
N PRO A 85 -70.73 -5.87 -22.65
CA PRO A 85 -71.16 -6.29 -21.32
C PRO A 85 -71.75 -7.70 -21.23
N ASP A 86 -72.40 -8.18 -22.28
CA ASP A 86 -73.01 -9.51 -22.33
C ASP A 86 -71.97 -10.65 -22.38
N SER A 87 -70.74 -10.33 -22.79
CA SER A 87 -69.64 -11.29 -22.92
C SER A 87 -68.67 -11.28 -21.73
N TRP A 88 -68.91 -10.43 -20.73
CA TRP A 88 -67.99 -10.27 -19.59
C TRP A 88 -67.84 -11.53 -18.73
N ASN A 89 -68.81 -12.46 -18.78
CA ASN A 89 -68.72 -13.75 -18.10
C ASN A 89 -67.51 -14.59 -18.59
N SER A 90 -66.91 -14.24 -19.73
CA SER A 90 -65.70 -14.87 -20.27
C SER A 90 -64.38 -14.29 -19.70
N PHE A 91 -64.43 -13.38 -18.72
CA PHE A 91 -63.24 -12.76 -18.13
C PHE A 91 -62.24 -13.78 -17.59
N SER A 92 -62.72 -14.87 -17.00
CA SER A 92 -61.89 -15.97 -16.51
C SER A 92 -60.94 -16.56 -17.57
N SER A 93 -61.40 -16.68 -18.81
CA SER A 93 -60.60 -17.16 -19.95
C SER A 93 -59.47 -16.20 -20.31
N PHE A 94 -59.70 -14.89 -20.15
CA PHE A 94 -58.71 -13.85 -20.37
C PHE A 94 -57.70 -13.75 -19.21
N ALA A 95 -58.18 -13.82 -17.96
CA ALA A 95 -57.36 -13.72 -16.77
C ALA A 95 -56.43 -14.94 -16.56
N ARG A 96 -56.83 -16.12 -17.04
CA ARG A 96 -56.07 -17.37 -16.90
C ARG A 96 -54.61 -17.29 -17.34
N PRO A 97 -54.26 -16.88 -18.57
CA PRO A 97 -52.86 -16.78 -19.00
C PRO A 97 -52.06 -15.74 -18.19
N ILE A 98 -52.69 -14.64 -17.76
CA ILE A 98 -52.03 -13.58 -16.98
C ILE A 98 -51.64 -14.10 -15.58
N ILE A 99 -52.59 -14.75 -14.90
CA ILE A 99 -52.34 -15.33 -13.57
C ILE A 99 -51.37 -16.51 -13.67
N ALA A 100 -51.51 -17.38 -14.67
CA ALA A 100 -50.59 -18.51 -14.85
C ALA A 100 -49.15 -18.06 -15.17
N GLY A 101 -48.98 -16.90 -15.79
CA GLY A 101 -47.67 -16.30 -16.08
C GLY A 101 -47.03 -15.57 -14.90
N SER A 102 -47.75 -15.38 -13.79
CA SER A 102 -47.27 -14.66 -12.61
C SER A 102 -47.28 -15.54 -11.37
N SER A 103 -46.15 -15.54 -10.66
CA SER A 103 -45.97 -16.29 -9.41
C SER A 103 -46.30 -15.49 -8.15
N SER A 104 -46.86 -14.29 -8.30
CA SER A 104 -47.17 -13.35 -7.21
C SER A 104 -48.59 -12.78 -7.28
N LEU A 105 -49.18 -12.73 -8.49
CA LEU A 105 -50.57 -12.40 -8.73
C LEU A 105 -51.46 -13.58 -8.33
N ILE A 106 -52.26 -13.42 -7.28
CA ILE A 106 -53.11 -14.49 -6.74
C ILE A 106 -54.56 -14.43 -7.24
N ALA A 107 -54.99 -13.25 -7.68
CA ALA A 107 -56.32 -13.05 -8.25
C ALA A 107 -56.35 -11.83 -9.17
N MET A 108 -57.25 -11.88 -10.15
CA MET A 108 -57.73 -10.70 -10.85
C MET A 108 -59.22 -10.56 -10.59
N GLN A 109 -59.63 -9.36 -10.22
CA GLN A 109 -60.99 -9.06 -9.78
C GLN A 109 -61.56 -7.92 -10.59
N TRP A 110 -62.83 -8.03 -10.96
CA TRP A 110 -63.57 -6.95 -11.60
C TRP A 110 -64.46 -6.26 -10.58
N MET A 111 -64.23 -4.96 -10.38
CA MET A 111 -65.09 -4.10 -9.59
C MET A 111 -65.94 -3.23 -10.51
N LYS A 112 -67.21 -3.58 -10.67
CA LYS A 112 -68.15 -2.84 -11.50
C LYS A 112 -68.67 -1.62 -10.74
N LYS A 113 -68.78 -0.47 -11.41
CA LYS A 113 -69.52 0.69 -10.90
C LYS A 113 -71.02 0.37 -10.94
N VAL A 114 -71.70 0.46 -9.81
CA VAL A 114 -73.13 0.16 -9.67
C VAL A 114 -73.77 1.29 -8.88
N TYR A 115 -74.79 1.91 -9.47
CA TYR A 115 -75.58 2.94 -8.79
C TYR A 115 -76.60 2.32 -7.82
N PRO A 116 -77.00 3.03 -6.75
CA PRO A 116 -77.92 2.52 -5.74
C PRO A 116 -79.20 1.88 -6.31
N GLU A 117 -79.81 2.51 -7.31
CA GLU A 117 -81.03 2.03 -7.97
C GLU A 117 -80.84 0.76 -8.79
N GLN A 118 -79.59 0.38 -9.09
CA GLN A 118 -79.24 -0.78 -9.89
C GLN A 118 -78.83 -1.99 -9.05
N ILE A 119 -78.69 -1.83 -7.73
CA ILE A 119 -78.12 -2.85 -6.84
C ILE A 119 -78.85 -4.19 -6.93
N ASP A 120 -80.17 -4.21 -6.78
CA ASP A 120 -80.95 -5.44 -6.78
C ASP A 120 -80.84 -6.18 -8.13
N SER A 121 -80.90 -5.43 -9.23
CA SER A 121 -80.75 -5.97 -10.60
C SER A 121 -79.34 -6.52 -10.85
N HIS A 122 -78.32 -5.90 -10.24
CA HIS A 122 -76.93 -6.32 -10.34
C HIS A 122 -76.70 -7.60 -9.52
N VAL A 123 -77.17 -7.65 -8.28
CA VAL A 123 -77.11 -8.85 -7.43
C VAL A 123 -77.79 -10.04 -8.10
N ALA A 124 -78.99 -9.85 -8.65
CA ALA A 124 -79.72 -10.90 -9.35
C ALA A 124 -78.90 -11.48 -10.53
N ARG A 125 -78.29 -10.61 -11.33
CA ARG A 125 -77.46 -11.01 -12.48
C ARG A 125 -76.21 -11.78 -12.07
N VAL A 126 -75.48 -11.31 -11.05
CA VAL A 126 -74.26 -11.98 -10.59
C VAL A 126 -74.58 -13.33 -9.93
N LYS A 127 -75.75 -13.45 -9.27
CA LYS A 127 -76.23 -14.71 -8.67
C LYS A 127 -76.45 -15.84 -9.68
N GLU A 128 -76.66 -15.52 -10.97
CA GLU A 128 -76.72 -16.54 -12.04
C GLU A 128 -75.44 -17.37 -12.14
N HIS A 129 -74.28 -16.77 -11.83
CA HIS A 129 -72.96 -17.41 -11.89
C HIS A 129 -72.39 -17.71 -10.50
N PHE A 130 -72.75 -16.91 -9.49
CA PHE A 130 -72.30 -17.05 -8.11
C PHE A 130 -73.50 -17.07 -7.15
N PRO A 131 -74.12 -18.24 -6.89
CA PRO A 131 -75.39 -18.32 -6.15
C PRO A 131 -75.39 -17.68 -4.75
N ASN A 132 -74.23 -17.67 -4.08
CA ASN A 132 -74.04 -17.10 -2.75
C ASN A 132 -73.60 -15.62 -2.78
N TYR A 133 -73.74 -14.93 -3.92
CA TYR A 133 -73.33 -13.54 -4.07
C TYR A 133 -74.17 -12.60 -3.20
N GLU A 134 -73.52 -11.89 -2.30
CA GLU A 134 -74.13 -10.84 -1.50
C GLU A 134 -73.19 -9.66 -1.41
N ILE A 135 -73.75 -8.45 -1.46
CA ILE A 135 -72.95 -7.24 -1.37
C ILE A 135 -72.66 -6.95 0.10
N TYR A 136 -71.42 -6.63 0.40
CA TYR A 136 -70.98 -6.33 1.76
C TYR A 136 -69.80 -5.36 1.78
N THR A 137 -69.56 -4.75 2.93
CA THR A 137 -68.41 -3.90 3.18
C THR A 137 -67.75 -4.18 4.52
N VAL A 138 -66.52 -3.69 4.70
CA VAL A 138 -65.74 -3.83 5.94
C VAL A 138 -65.28 -2.43 6.36
N PRO A 139 -66.12 -1.70 7.12
CA PRO A 139 -65.80 -0.34 7.54
C PRO A 139 -64.54 -0.32 8.42
N LYS A 140 -63.94 0.86 8.58
CA LYS A 140 -62.78 1.01 9.46
C LYS A 140 -63.21 0.65 10.90
N ASP A 141 -62.46 -0.26 11.50
CA ASP A 141 -62.66 -0.72 12.87
C ASP A 141 -64.03 -1.35 13.20
N GLN A 142 -64.84 -1.71 12.21
CA GLN A 142 -66.13 -2.40 12.38
C GLN A 142 -66.12 -3.84 11.81
N PRO A 143 -67.08 -4.70 12.20
CA PRO A 143 -67.26 -6.01 11.58
C PRO A 143 -67.76 -5.91 10.13
N VAL A 144 -67.76 -7.06 9.43
CA VAL A 144 -68.37 -7.18 8.10
C VAL A 144 -69.83 -6.75 8.18
N THR A 145 -70.24 -5.85 7.29
CA THR A 145 -71.59 -5.29 7.23
C THR A 145 -72.20 -5.62 5.87
N MET A 146 -73.40 -6.22 5.88
CA MET A 146 -74.11 -6.63 4.66
C MET A 146 -74.93 -5.48 4.08
N GLY A 147 -75.05 -5.44 2.76
CA GLY A 147 -75.83 -4.45 2.02
C GLY A 147 -75.08 -3.18 1.64
N TYR A 148 -75.84 -2.21 1.12
CA TYR A 148 -75.35 -0.89 0.71
C TYR A 148 -75.48 0.12 1.86
N ILE A 149 -74.40 0.81 2.18
CA ILE A 149 -74.33 1.76 3.32
C ILE A 149 -73.67 3.11 2.99
N LEU A 150 -73.39 3.41 1.72
CA LEU A 150 -72.81 4.71 1.35
C LEU A 150 -73.89 5.80 1.33
N ASP A 151 -73.52 7.00 1.80
CA ASP A 151 -74.41 8.16 1.80
C ASP A 151 -74.51 8.82 0.41
N ASN A 152 -75.51 9.69 0.22
CA ASN A 152 -75.65 10.62 -0.92
C ASN A 152 -75.75 9.98 -2.32
N ASP A 153 -76.44 8.85 -2.45
CA ASP A 153 -76.65 8.14 -3.72
C ASP A 153 -75.35 7.84 -4.49
N GLU A 154 -74.23 7.70 -3.78
CA GLU A 154 -72.93 7.44 -4.40
C GLU A 154 -72.86 6.03 -5.00
N PRO A 155 -72.35 5.88 -6.23
CA PRO A 155 -72.17 4.55 -6.81
C PRO A 155 -71.09 3.77 -6.06
N ILE A 156 -71.33 2.48 -5.84
CA ILE A 156 -70.33 1.55 -5.32
C ILE A 156 -69.51 0.96 -6.45
N TYR A 157 -68.24 0.68 -6.17
CA TYR A 157 -67.41 -0.20 -6.99
C TYR A 157 -67.41 -1.55 -6.29
N VAL A 158 -68.16 -2.51 -6.84
CA VAL A 158 -68.41 -3.79 -6.17
C VAL A 158 -67.79 -4.94 -6.95
N ALA A 159 -67.09 -5.81 -6.22
CA ALA A 159 -66.53 -7.04 -6.75
C ALA A 159 -67.64 -7.88 -7.41
N SER A 160 -67.58 -8.02 -8.72
CA SER A 160 -68.64 -8.64 -9.52
C SER A 160 -68.16 -9.89 -10.26
N ASP A 161 -66.86 -10.02 -10.46
CA ASP A 161 -66.23 -11.22 -11.00
C ASP A 161 -64.81 -11.36 -10.41
N ILE A 162 -64.32 -12.59 -10.30
CA ILE A 162 -62.99 -12.89 -9.78
C ILE A 162 -62.44 -14.19 -10.35
N TYR A 163 -61.15 -14.18 -10.69
CA TYR A 163 -60.42 -15.35 -11.16
C TYR A 163 -59.08 -15.47 -10.44
N PRO A 164 -58.60 -16.67 -10.06
CA PRO A 164 -59.27 -17.96 -10.14
C PRO A 164 -60.42 -18.09 -9.12
N VAL A 165 -61.45 -18.84 -9.49
CA VAL A 165 -62.59 -19.15 -8.62
C VAL A 165 -62.17 -20.24 -7.63
N ASN A 166 -61.82 -19.83 -6.40
CA ASN A 166 -61.50 -20.72 -5.30
C ASN A 166 -62.05 -20.15 -3.98
N THR A 167 -62.07 -20.97 -2.92
CA THR A 167 -62.66 -20.58 -1.63
C THR A 167 -62.05 -19.33 -1.01
N ALA A 168 -60.76 -19.08 -1.22
CA ALA A 168 -60.08 -17.89 -0.68
C ALA A 168 -60.51 -16.63 -1.47
N ASN A 169 -60.44 -16.68 -2.80
CA ASN A 169 -60.78 -15.56 -3.67
C ASN A 169 -62.27 -15.21 -3.61
N LEU A 170 -63.15 -16.20 -3.53
CA LEU A 170 -64.60 -15.97 -3.40
C LEU A 170 -64.98 -15.14 -2.17
N ARG A 171 -64.13 -15.06 -1.13
CA ARG A 171 -64.36 -14.13 -0.02
C ARG A 171 -64.43 -12.69 -0.48
N ALA A 172 -63.64 -12.28 -1.47
CA ALA A 172 -63.62 -10.90 -1.95
C ALA A 172 -64.82 -10.58 -2.87
N LEU A 173 -65.56 -11.58 -3.34
CA LEU A 173 -66.70 -11.37 -4.23
C LEU A 173 -67.86 -10.70 -3.46
N GLY A 174 -68.50 -9.69 -4.06
CA GLY A 174 -69.51 -8.86 -3.39
C GLY A 174 -68.95 -7.74 -2.50
N TYR A 175 -67.64 -7.70 -2.27
CA TYR A 175 -67.02 -6.63 -1.51
C TYR A 175 -67.03 -5.30 -2.26
N TYR A 176 -67.39 -4.23 -1.55
CA TYR A 176 -67.05 -2.85 -1.90
C TYR A 176 -66.44 -2.16 -0.67
N SER A 177 -65.56 -1.19 -0.90
CA SER A 177 -64.91 -0.46 0.19
C SER A 177 -65.67 0.82 0.54
N SER A 178 -66.10 0.96 1.79
CA SER A 178 -66.56 2.24 2.38
C SER A 178 -65.43 3.11 2.93
N ARG A 179 -64.17 2.66 2.83
CA ARG A 179 -63.00 3.35 3.39
C ARG A 179 -62.52 4.48 2.49
N GLU A 180 -62.24 5.62 3.11
CA GLU A 180 -61.74 6.84 2.46
C GLU A 180 -60.48 6.62 1.61
N ARG A 181 -59.54 5.78 2.05
CA ARG A 181 -58.32 5.46 1.28
C ARG A 181 -58.60 4.89 -0.12
N VAL A 182 -59.59 4.00 -0.25
CA VAL A 182 -59.95 3.40 -1.55
C VAL A 182 -60.70 4.42 -2.40
N ARG A 183 -61.53 5.26 -1.77
CA ARG A 183 -62.20 6.39 -2.45
C ARG A 183 -61.17 7.35 -3.06
N ARG A 184 -60.07 7.65 -2.35
CA ARG A 184 -58.97 8.49 -2.84
C ARG A 184 -58.26 7.86 -4.02
N VAL A 185 -57.92 6.58 -3.93
CA VAL A 185 -57.34 5.80 -5.04
C VAL A 185 -58.21 5.89 -6.30
N ILE A 186 -59.50 5.55 -6.19
CA ILE A 186 -60.42 5.59 -7.32
C ILE A 186 -60.57 7.01 -7.88
N THR A 187 -60.73 8.02 -7.01
CA THR A 187 -60.86 9.42 -7.43
C THR A 187 -59.60 9.89 -8.16
N ASN A 188 -58.42 9.52 -7.69
CA ASN A 188 -57.15 9.84 -8.34
C ASN A 188 -57.04 9.16 -9.71
N THR A 189 -57.33 7.87 -9.77
CA THR A 189 -57.37 7.09 -11.01
C THR A 189 -58.35 7.67 -12.05
N ILE A 190 -59.52 8.17 -11.62
CA ILE A 190 -60.47 8.87 -12.53
C ILE A 190 -59.86 10.15 -13.08
N LYS A 191 -59.17 10.93 -12.24
CA LYS A 191 -58.56 12.21 -12.64
C LYS A 191 -57.38 12.02 -13.60
N THR A 192 -56.51 11.05 -13.33
CA THR A 192 -55.26 10.84 -14.07
C THR A 192 -55.45 9.91 -15.28
N GLY A 193 -56.42 9.01 -15.24
CA GLY A 193 -56.57 7.92 -16.20
C GLY A 193 -55.49 6.84 -16.09
N GLN A 194 -54.62 6.92 -15.08
CA GLN A 194 -53.48 6.02 -14.88
C GLN A 194 -53.82 4.93 -13.85
N PRO A 195 -53.12 3.78 -13.89
CA PRO A 195 -53.17 2.79 -12.82
C PRO A 195 -52.79 3.40 -11.46
N SER A 196 -53.26 2.77 -10.39
CA SER A 196 -52.92 3.14 -9.02
C SER A 196 -52.52 1.90 -8.21
N LEU A 197 -51.60 2.08 -7.26
CA LEU A 197 -51.18 1.04 -6.33
C LEU A 197 -51.79 1.32 -4.94
N SER A 198 -52.05 0.27 -4.16
CA SER A 198 -52.39 0.44 -2.74
C SER A 198 -51.16 0.33 -1.85
N ASP A 199 -51.34 0.79 -0.60
CA ASP A 199 -50.49 0.46 0.54
C ASP A 199 -50.43 -1.05 0.78
N LYS A 200 -49.58 -1.46 1.72
CA LYS A 200 -49.57 -2.83 2.19
C LYS A 200 -50.85 -3.11 2.98
N ILE A 201 -51.70 -4.00 2.46
CA ILE A 201 -53.01 -4.31 3.04
C ILE A 201 -53.11 -5.77 3.52
N ARG A 202 -54.11 -5.99 4.38
CA ARG A 202 -54.63 -7.35 4.65
C ARG A 202 -55.56 -7.74 3.52
N LEU A 203 -55.37 -8.94 2.99
CA LEU A 203 -56.18 -9.47 1.91
C LEU A 203 -57.43 -10.14 2.48
N LEU A 204 -58.60 -9.82 1.91
CA LEU A 204 -59.87 -10.49 2.27
C LEU A 204 -59.81 -12.00 1.99
N GLN A 205 -58.94 -12.39 1.06
CA GLN A 205 -58.64 -13.77 0.70
C GLN A 205 -58.07 -14.57 1.87
N ASP A 206 -57.37 -13.92 2.82
CA ASP A 206 -56.80 -14.59 4.00
C ASP A 206 -57.82 -14.76 5.12
N GLY A 207 -58.82 -13.89 5.15
CA GLY A 207 -59.87 -13.85 6.17
C GLY A 207 -60.15 -12.43 6.65
N PHE A 208 -61.12 -12.31 7.56
CA PHE A 208 -61.55 -11.03 8.13
C PHE A 208 -60.88 -10.73 9.49
N ASP A 209 -60.04 -11.63 9.99
CA ASP A 209 -59.35 -11.44 11.25
C ASP A 209 -58.28 -10.35 11.13
N ARG A 210 -58.31 -9.39 12.06
CA ARG A 210 -57.36 -8.27 12.12
C ARG A 210 -55.98 -8.68 12.63
N SER A 211 -55.88 -9.83 13.30
CA SER A 211 -54.61 -10.41 13.73
C SER A 211 -53.73 -10.86 12.56
N LEU A 212 -54.33 -11.13 11.40
CA LEU A 212 -53.62 -11.56 10.21
C LEU A 212 -52.63 -10.48 9.74
N PRO A 213 -51.42 -10.88 9.31
CA PRO A 213 -50.42 -9.95 8.83
C PRO A 213 -50.86 -9.30 7.51
N LYS A 214 -50.48 -8.04 7.31
CA LYS A 214 -50.61 -7.38 6.00
C LYS A 214 -49.60 -8.03 5.03
N GLN A 215 -50.10 -8.65 3.96
CA GLN A 215 -49.26 -9.38 2.98
C GLN A 215 -49.73 -9.14 1.54
N GLY A 216 -50.60 -8.16 1.34
CA GLY A 216 -51.24 -7.87 0.06
C GLY A 216 -50.91 -6.48 -0.46
N MET A 217 -50.92 -6.38 -1.78
CA MET A 217 -50.96 -5.12 -2.50
C MET A 217 -51.93 -5.29 -3.66
N LEU A 218 -52.76 -4.27 -3.89
CA LEU A 218 -53.70 -4.19 -4.99
C LEU A 218 -53.20 -3.21 -6.04
N VAL A 219 -53.35 -3.61 -7.31
CA VAL A 219 -53.11 -2.78 -8.48
C VAL A 219 -54.47 -2.46 -9.10
N TYR A 220 -54.85 -1.20 -9.13
CA TYR A 220 -56.11 -0.71 -9.66
C TYR A 220 -55.90 -0.21 -11.08
N HIS A 221 -56.62 -0.78 -12.03
CA HIS A 221 -56.61 -0.33 -13.41
C HIS A 221 -58.01 0.16 -13.83
N PRO A 222 -58.16 1.45 -14.20
CA PRO A 222 -59.46 1.96 -14.61
C PRO A 222 -59.93 1.31 -15.91
N VAL A 223 -61.25 1.18 -16.03
CA VAL A 223 -61.93 0.88 -17.28
C VAL A 223 -62.95 1.99 -17.53
N PHE A 224 -62.68 2.81 -18.53
CA PHE A 224 -63.57 3.89 -18.97
C PHE A 224 -64.56 3.43 -20.03
N GLU A 225 -65.69 4.12 -20.12
CA GLU A 225 -66.63 3.94 -21.22
C GLU A 225 -66.02 4.36 -22.58
N PRO A 226 -66.30 3.63 -23.67
CA PRO A 226 -65.83 4.04 -24.99
C PRO A 226 -66.31 5.45 -25.35
N GLY A 227 -65.37 6.34 -25.67
CA GLY A 227 -65.67 7.72 -26.09
C GLY A 227 -66.11 8.67 -24.97
N ARG A 228 -66.12 8.25 -23.69
CA ARG A 228 -66.43 9.10 -22.54
C ARG A 228 -65.36 8.94 -21.46
N LYS A 229 -65.11 10.01 -20.68
CA LYS A 229 -64.25 9.94 -19.48
C LYS A 229 -65.01 9.41 -18.24
N GLU A 230 -66.07 8.62 -18.44
CA GLU A 230 -66.82 8.04 -17.33
C GLU A 230 -66.24 6.66 -16.98
N LEU A 231 -65.94 6.45 -15.70
CA LEU A 231 -65.44 5.17 -15.21
C LEU A 231 -66.57 4.15 -15.15
N ARG A 232 -66.39 3.01 -15.81
CA ARG A 232 -67.32 1.87 -15.82
C ARG A 232 -67.04 0.88 -14.69
N GLY A 233 -65.78 0.82 -14.28
CA GLY A 233 -65.31 -0.04 -13.20
C GLY A 233 -63.79 -0.07 -13.15
N VAL A 234 -63.26 -0.95 -12.32
CA VAL A 234 -61.83 -1.09 -12.07
C VAL A 234 -61.47 -2.57 -12.09
N VAL A 235 -60.45 -2.91 -12.87
CA VAL A 235 -59.80 -4.23 -12.77
C VAL A 235 -58.77 -4.15 -11.67
N ILE A 236 -58.81 -5.08 -10.74
CA ILE A 236 -57.88 -5.19 -9.63
C ILE A 236 -57.01 -6.42 -9.78
N GLY A 237 -55.70 -6.23 -9.82
CA GLY A 237 -54.73 -7.30 -9.60
C GLY A 237 -54.42 -7.42 -8.12
N VAL A 238 -54.54 -8.63 -7.57
CA VAL A 238 -54.25 -8.93 -6.16
C VAL A 238 -52.90 -9.60 -6.06
N ILE A 239 -51.93 -8.92 -5.46
CA ILE A 239 -50.53 -9.36 -5.38
C ILE A 239 -50.16 -9.71 -3.95
N ARG A 240 -49.41 -10.80 -3.77
CA ARG A 240 -48.71 -11.12 -2.52
C ARG A 240 -47.37 -10.39 -2.45
N THR A 241 -47.26 -9.40 -1.57
CA THR A 241 -46.08 -8.51 -1.51
C THR A 241 -44.78 -9.28 -1.27
N THR A 242 -44.75 -10.20 -0.31
CA THR A 242 -43.52 -10.96 0.00
C THR A 242 -43.02 -11.76 -1.20
N ALA A 243 -43.90 -12.54 -1.85
CA ALA A 243 -43.54 -13.34 -3.02
C ALA A 243 -43.13 -12.47 -4.21
N TYR A 244 -43.84 -11.34 -4.39
CA TYR A 244 -43.59 -10.36 -5.44
C TYR A 244 -42.17 -9.78 -5.37
N PHE A 245 -41.84 -9.14 -4.24
CA PHE A 245 -40.53 -8.50 -4.08
C PHE A 245 -39.40 -9.52 -3.96
N GLN A 246 -39.64 -10.70 -3.38
CA GLN A 246 -38.64 -11.78 -3.36
C GLN A 246 -38.23 -12.20 -4.78
N GLN A 247 -39.16 -12.22 -5.74
CA GLN A 247 -38.87 -12.54 -7.14
C GLN A 247 -38.15 -11.41 -7.85
N ILE A 248 -38.58 -10.16 -7.65
CA ILE A 248 -37.90 -8.98 -8.21
C ILE A 248 -36.45 -8.92 -7.73
N VAL A 249 -36.23 -9.12 -6.43
CA VAL A 249 -34.90 -9.13 -5.82
C VAL A 249 -34.07 -10.33 -6.27
N ALA A 250 -34.68 -11.51 -6.46
CA ALA A 250 -33.97 -12.67 -6.98
C ALA A 250 -33.49 -12.48 -8.44
N ARG A 251 -34.25 -11.75 -9.27
CA ARG A 251 -33.91 -11.49 -10.68
C ARG A 251 -32.83 -10.43 -10.86
N THR A 252 -32.63 -9.56 -9.87
CA THR A 252 -31.74 -8.40 -9.95
C THR A 252 -30.29 -8.69 -9.56
N ALA A 253 -29.94 -9.96 -9.28
CA ALA A 253 -28.55 -10.44 -9.16
C ALA A 253 -27.65 -9.69 -8.15
N ILE A 254 -28.21 -9.17 -7.06
CA ILE A 254 -27.41 -8.72 -5.90
C ILE A 254 -27.34 -9.90 -4.91
N GLY A 255 -26.44 -10.85 -5.20
CA GLY A 255 -26.29 -12.05 -4.39
C GLY A 255 -25.97 -11.73 -2.93
N GLN A 256 -26.84 -12.17 -2.01
CA GLN A 256 -26.69 -12.41 -0.55
C GLN A 256 -25.97 -11.39 0.36
N ALA A 257 -25.22 -10.42 -0.16
CA ALA A 257 -24.26 -9.58 0.55
C ALA A 257 -24.71 -8.13 0.73
N VAL A 258 -25.91 -7.77 0.24
CA VAL A 258 -26.52 -6.44 0.41
C VAL A 258 -27.90 -6.61 1.04
N GLY A 259 -28.18 -5.81 2.05
CA GLY A 259 -29.50 -5.69 2.64
C GLY A 259 -30.37 -4.84 1.73
N ILE A 260 -31.60 -5.28 1.46
CA ILE A 260 -32.57 -4.51 0.66
C ILE A 260 -33.88 -4.38 1.43
N GLN A 261 -34.38 -3.17 1.50
CA GLN A 261 -35.69 -2.83 2.06
C GLN A 261 -36.44 -1.92 1.09
N VAL A 262 -37.73 -2.17 0.90
CA VAL A 262 -38.62 -1.31 0.11
C VAL A 262 -39.62 -0.67 1.06
N VAL A 263 -39.61 0.66 1.12
CA VAL A 263 -40.45 1.47 1.98
C VAL A 263 -41.40 2.29 1.13
N ASP A 264 -42.67 2.25 1.46
CA ASP A 264 -43.72 3.03 0.83
C ASP A 264 -43.87 4.39 1.52
N MET A 265 -43.72 5.46 0.74
CA MET A 265 -43.75 6.85 1.21
C MET A 265 -45.15 7.49 1.03
N GLY A 266 -46.16 6.73 0.64
CA GLY A 266 -47.53 7.22 0.47
C GLY A 266 -48.20 7.60 1.79
N PHE A 267 -49.12 8.58 1.77
CA PHE A 267 -49.82 9.08 2.96
C PHE A 267 -50.67 8.01 3.68
N ASP A 268 -51.13 6.97 2.99
CA ASP A 268 -51.89 5.86 3.57
C ASP A 268 -50.99 4.73 4.13
N ALA A 269 -49.67 4.84 4.01
CA ALA A 269 -48.71 3.80 4.38
C ALA A 269 -48.24 3.87 5.84
N GLU A 270 -48.67 4.88 6.62
CA GLU A 270 -48.18 5.17 7.98
C GLU A 270 -48.23 3.95 8.93
N ASP A 271 -49.24 3.09 8.78
CA ASP A 271 -49.46 1.93 9.65
C ASP A 271 -48.46 0.77 9.42
N ASP A 272 -47.98 0.57 8.19
CA ASP A 272 -47.05 -0.50 7.80
C ASP A 272 -46.34 -0.14 6.48
N PRO A 273 -45.35 0.77 6.54
CA PRO A 273 -44.72 1.31 5.33
C PRO A 273 -43.73 0.35 4.69
N ILE A 274 -43.30 -0.72 5.38
CA ILE A 274 -42.31 -1.65 4.86
C ILE A 274 -42.98 -2.67 3.95
N MET A 275 -42.85 -2.48 2.65
CA MET A 275 -43.37 -3.37 1.61
C MET A 275 -42.61 -4.70 1.55
N TYR A 276 -41.29 -4.63 1.73
CA TYR A 276 -40.41 -5.80 1.69
C TYR A 276 -39.09 -5.54 2.43
N ARG A 277 -38.52 -6.62 2.98
CA ARG A 277 -37.18 -6.65 3.58
C ARG A 277 -36.57 -8.04 3.34
N ASN A 278 -35.33 -8.11 2.85
CA ASN A 278 -34.62 -9.39 2.67
C ASN A 278 -33.99 -9.89 3.99
N GLN A 279 -33.66 -11.19 4.05
CA GLN A 279 -33.09 -11.80 5.26
C GLN A 279 -31.75 -11.18 5.70
N SER A 280 -30.96 -10.67 4.75
CA SER A 280 -29.65 -10.07 5.04
C SER A 280 -29.75 -8.66 5.65
N TRP A 281 -30.90 -8.01 5.63
CA TRP A 281 -31.07 -6.63 6.11
C TRP A 281 -30.67 -6.45 7.58
N ASP A 282 -31.14 -7.35 8.45
CA ASP A 282 -30.91 -7.26 9.89
C ASP A 282 -29.51 -7.77 10.29
N SER A 283 -28.88 -8.60 9.47
CA SER A 283 -27.54 -9.16 9.73
C SER A 283 -26.40 -8.26 9.27
N ILE A 284 -26.64 -7.40 8.29
CA ILE A 284 -25.66 -6.46 7.77
C ILE A 284 -25.67 -5.21 8.65
N ASN A 285 -24.54 -4.89 9.27
CA ASN A 285 -24.31 -3.58 9.89
C ASN A 285 -23.55 -2.68 8.90
N GLY A 286 -24.07 -1.48 8.68
CA GLY A 286 -23.50 -0.52 7.74
C GLY A 286 -24.42 0.65 7.46
N GLU A 287 -23.93 1.57 6.63
CA GLU A 287 -24.67 2.73 6.17
C GLU A 287 -25.82 2.29 5.25
N VAL A 288 -26.90 3.08 5.29
CA VAL A 288 -28.10 2.89 4.47
C VAL A 288 -28.10 3.97 3.40
N ASP A 289 -28.05 3.54 2.14
CA ASP A 289 -28.26 4.41 0.99
C ASP A 289 -29.68 4.17 0.45
N ALA A 290 -30.37 5.24 0.09
CA ALA A 290 -31.77 5.17 -0.32
C ALA A 290 -31.96 5.85 -1.68
N VAL A 291 -32.69 5.17 -2.58
CA VAL A 291 -33.13 5.74 -3.86
C VAL A 291 -34.65 5.81 -3.86
N VAL A 292 -35.18 7.00 -4.13
CA VAL A 292 -36.62 7.18 -4.28
C VAL A 292 -37.00 6.92 -5.73
N ILE A 293 -37.96 6.03 -5.93
CA ILE A 293 -38.56 5.74 -7.23
C ILE A 293 -40.01 6.22 -7.27
N ASP A 294 -40.38 6.85 -8.38
CA ASP A 294 -41.75 7.25 -8.68
C ASP A 294 -42.49 6.13 -9.42
N LEU A 295 -43.64 5.74 -8.88
CA LEU A 295 -44.52 4.68 -9.41
C LEU A 295 -45.94 5.22 -9.56
N TYR A 296 -46.30 5.71 -10.75
CA TYR A 296 -47.60 6.29 -11.05
C TYR A 296 -48.03 7.35 -10.02
N ASP A 297 -48.83 6.96 -9.01
CA ASP A 297 -49.35 7.83 -7.96
C ASP A 297 -48.70 7.62 -6.58
N ARG A 298 -47.60 6.87 -6.51
CA ARG A 298 -46.89 6.56 -5.27
C ARG A 298 -45.38 6.73 -5.43
N GLN A 299 -44.71 6.95 -4.30
CA GLN A 299 -43.26 7.00 -4.23
C GLN A 299 -42.80 5.91 -3.27
N TRP A 300 -41.83 5.10 -3.70
CA TRP A 300 -41.17 4.13 -2.84
C TRP A 300 -39.72 4.52 -2.64
N SER A 301 -39.23 4.37 -1.41
CA SER A 301 -37.81 4.43 -1.09
C SER A 301 -37.25 3.01 -1.10
N ILE A 302 -36.32 2.75 -2.01
CA ILE A 302 -35.56 1.50 -2.05
C ILE A 302 -34.26 1.75 -1.29
N GLU A 303 -34.18 1.15 -0.11
CA GLU A 303 -33.06 1.28 0.79
C GLU A 303 -32.12 0.07 0.63
N PHE A 304 -30.83 0.36 0.56
CA PHE A 304 -29.75 -0.60 0.41
C PHE A 304 -28.78 -0.47 1.56
N LYS A 305 -28.37 -1.62 2.11
CA LYS A 305 -27.43 -1.70 3.22
C LYS A 305 -26.22 -2.52 2.84
N ARG A 306 -25.03 -1.93 2.95
CA ARG A 306 -23.76 -2.60 2.63
C ARG A 306 -22.98 -2.89 3.90
N GLY A 307 -22.36 -4.07 3.99
CA GLY A 307 -21.43 -4.36 5.09
C GLY A 307 -20.24 -3.40 5.10
N SER A 308 -19.87 -2.89 6.27
CA SER A 308 -18.81 -1.90 6.46
C SER A 308 -17.37 -2.45 6.32
N GLY A 309 -17.16 -3.54 5.57
CA GLY A 309 -15.88 -4.21 5.41
C GLY A 309 -15.18 -3.87 4.09
N ILE A 310 -13.85 -3.83 4.12
CA ILE A 310 -12.99 -3.94 2.93
C ILE A 310 -13.25 -5.33 2.33
N SER A 311 -13.49 -5.43 1.02
CA SER A 311 -13.71 -6.75 0.41
C SER A 311 -12.46 -7.63 0.56
N ALA A 312 -12.62 -8.95 0.50
CA ALA A 312 -11.48 -9.88 0.54
C ALA A 312 -10.47 -9.57 -0.58
N ASN A 313 -10.96 -9.18 -1.76
CA ASN A 313 -10.13 -8.79 -2.89
C ASN A 313 -9.37 -7.49 -2.64
N ASP A 314 -10.03 -6.47 -2.07
CA ASP A 314 -9.38 -5.21 -1.73
C ASP A 314 -8.28 -5.42 -0.68
N SER A 315 -8.56 -6.23 0.34
CA SER A 315 -7.59 -6.63 1.35
C SER A 315 -6.40 -7.37 0.76
N PHE A 316 -6.64 -8.27 -0.20
CA PHE A 316 -5.59 -9.01 -0.91
C PHE A 316 -4.71 -8.08 -1.75
N ILE A 317 -5.29 -7.11 -2.46
CA ILE A 317 -4.54 -6.12 -3.24
C ILE A 317 -3.64 -5.29 -2.32
N LEU A 318 -4.16 -4.81 -1.19
CA LEU A 318 -3.37 -4.05 -0.21
C LEU A 318 -2.21 -4.88 0.36
N LEU A 319 -2.46 -6.17 0.65
CA LEU A 319 -1.42 -7.08 1.11
C LEU A 319 -0.32 -7.27 0.07
N CYS A 320 -0.67 -7.44 -1.20
CA CYS A 320 0.29 -7.57 -2.31
C CYS A 320 1.14 -6.30 -2.51
N VAL A 321 0.53 -5.11 -2.42
CA VAL A 321 1.26 -3.84 -2.52
C VAL A 321 2.21 -3.67 -1.34
N ALA A 322 1.74 -3.96 -0.12
CA ALA A 322 2.57 -3.86 1.09
C ALA A 322 3.72 -4.87 1.08
N SER A 323 3.47 -6.14 0.71
CA SER A 323 4.50 -7.18 0.65
C SER A 323 5.52 -6.88 -0.45
N GLY A 324 5.06 -6.46 -1.64
CA GLY A 324 5.94 -6.06 -2.74
C GLY A 324 6.85 -4.88 -2.37
N GLY A 325 6.28 -3.82 -1.78
CA GLY A 325 7.07 -2.66 -1.34
C GLY A 325 8.07 -2.99 -0.22
N PHE A 326 7.69 -3.88 0.70
CA PHE A 326 8.61 -4.39 1.73
C PHE A 326 9.80 -5.16 1.13
N ILE A 327 9.53 -6.07 0.18
CA ILE A 327 10.57 -6.85 -0.52
C ILE A 327 11.51 -5.92 -1.28
N ILE A 328 10.97 -4.94 -2.01
CA ILE A 328 11.79 -3.95 -2.75
C ILE A 328 12.66 -3.14 -1.79
N SER A 329 12.10 -2.67 -0.67
CA SER A 329 12.84 -1.89 0.33
C SER A 329 13.99 -2.72 0.95
N MET A 330 13.73 -4.00 1.24
CA MET A 330 14.72 -4.93 1.76
C MET A 330 15.85 -5.19 0.75
N LEU A 331 15.51 -5.44 -0.51
CA LEU A 331 16.48 -5.63 -1.59
C LEU A 331 17.33 -4.38 -1.81
N LEU A 332 16.73 -3.19 -1.82
CA LEU A 332 17.45 -1.93 -1.99
C LEU A 332 18.43 -1.68 -0.84
N GLY A 333 18.00 -1.90 0.40
CA GLY A 333 18.87 -1.82 1.59
C GLY A 333 20.05 -2.80 1.51
N TYR A 334 19.81 -4.02 1.01
CA TYR A 334 20.84 -5.03 0.80
C TYR A 334 21.84 -4.65 -0.30
N VAL A 335 21.37 -4.17 -1.45
CA VAL A 335 22.23 -3.70 -2.55
C VAL A 335 23.12 -2.54 -2.10
N VAL A 336 22.56 -1.57 -1.37
CA VAL A 336 23.35 -0.47 -0.80
C VAL A 336 24.41 -0.99 0.18
N GLN A 337 24.06 -1.97 1.02
CA GLN A 337 25.02 -2.59 1.93
C GLN A 337 26.16 -3.30 1.18
N LEU A 338 25.85 -4.02 0.09
CA LEU A 338 26.84 -4.68 -0.76
C LEU A 338 27.76 -3.66 -1.44
N MET A 339 27.21 -2.62 -2.06
CA MET A 339 27.99 -1.56 -2.71
C MET A 339 28.95 -0.87 -1.75
N LEU A 340 28.49 -0.52 -0.54
CA LEU A 340 29.34 0.13 0.45
C LEU A 340 30.45 -0.79 0.99
N ARG A 341 30.19 -2.11 1.08
CA ARG A 341 31.22 -3.09 1.45
C ARG A 341 32.31 -3.17 0.39
N GLU A 342 31.93 -3.19 -0.88
CA GLU A 342 32.87 -3.29 -2.00
C GLU A 342 33.72 -2.02 -2.16
N GLN A 343 33.10 -0.83 -2.12
CA GLN A 343 33.80 0.45 -2.11
C GLN A 343 34.91 0.48 -1.03
N ARG A 344 34.60 0.03 0.19
CA ARG A 344 35.57 -0.02 1.28
C ARG A 344 36.71 -1.01 1.03
N ARG A 345 36.40 -2.18 0.47
CA ARG A 345 37.41 -3.19 0.12
C ARG A 345 38.41 -2.61 -0.88
N LEU A 346 37.90 -1.93 -1.91
CA LEU A 346 38.70 -1.25 -2.92
C LEU A 346 39.56 -0.14 -2.31
N THR A 347 38.99 0.75 -1.49
CA THR A 347 39.76 1.82 -0.83
C THR A 347 40.90 1.27 0.03
N LYS A 348 40.66 0.18 0.78
CA LYS A 348 41.69 -0.48 1.59
C LYS A 348 42.79 -1.10 0.73
N LEU A 349 42.42 -1.74 -0.38
CA LEU A 349 43.37 -2.36 -1.31
C LEU A 349 44.26 -1.30 -1.97
N VAL A 350 43.67 -0.23 -2.48
CA VAL A 350 44.39 0.91 -3.06
C VAL A 350 45.38 1.47 -2.04
N LYS A 351 44.92 1.75 -0.80
CA LYS A 351 45.79 2.29 0.25
C LYS A 351 46.97 1.37 0.60
N ARG A 352 46.80 0.05 0.56
CA ARG A 352 47.90 -0.92 0.77
C ARG A 352 48.90 -0.86 -0.39
N ARG A 353 48.41 -0.98 -1.64
CA ARG A 353 49.27 -0.91 -2.83
C ARG A 353 50.05 0.39 -2.92
N THR A 354 49.44 1.52 -2.56
CA THR A 354 50.13 2.81 -2.50
C THR A 354 51.27 2.79 -1.47
N LYS A 355 51.07 2.19 -0.29
CA LYS A 355 52.13 2.05 0.71
C LYS A 355 53.26 1.13 0.24
N ASP A 356 52.93 0.00 -0.39
CA ASP A 356 53.94 -0.96 -0.87
C ASP A 356 54.80 -0.32 -1.97
N LEU A 357 54.19 0.41 -2.90
CA LEU A 357 54.92 1.18 -3.93
C LEU A 357 55.81 2.25 -3.30
N GLN A 358 55.31 2.95 -2.29
CA GLN A 358 56.10 3.96 -1.59
C GLN A 358 57.29 3.36 -0.86
N TYR A 359 57.14 2.17 -0.26
CA TYR A 359 58.25 1.44 0.38
C TYR A 359 59.36 1.09 -0.63
N LEU A 360 59.00 0.60 -1.82
CA LEU A 360 59.97 0.23 -2.86
C LEU A 360 60.71 1.43 -3.47
N VAL A 361 60.07 2.61 -3.51
CA VAL A 361 60.68 3.82 -4.09
C VAL A 361 61.65 4.51 -3.12
N GLU A 362 61.53 4.29 -1.81
CA GLU A 362 62.25 5.04 -0.77
C GLU A 362 63.51 4.33 -0.23
N ARG A 363 63.80 3.10 -0.66
CA ARG A 363 64.92 2.28 -0.18
C ARG A 363 66.05 2.18 -1.22
N ASP A 364 67.28 2.04 -0.75
CA ASP A 364 68.45 1.75 -1.58
C ASP A 364 68.48 0.26 -1.94
N PRO A 365 68.62 -0.12 -3.22
CA PRO A 365 68.50 -1.52 -3.64
C PRO A 365 69.65 -2.42 -3.20
N LEU A 366 70.81 -1.89 -2.80
CA LEU A 366 71.94 -2.69 -2.34
C LEU A 366 71.91 -2.87 -0.82
N THR A 367 71.75 -1.78 -0.08
CA THR A 367 71.92 -1.75 1.38
C THR A 367 70.61 -1.82 2.16
N GLU A 368 69.47 -1.75 1.47
CA GLU A 368 68.11 -1.68 2.04
C GLU A 368 67.88 -0.54 3.04
N VAL A 369 68.80 0.41 3.21
CA VAL A 369 68.55 1.64 3.99
C VAL A 369 67.76 2.65 3.15
N TYR A 370 67.37 3.79 3.70
CA TYR A 370 66.67 4.80 2.89
C TYR A 370 67.59 5.35 1.79
N ASN A 371 67.06 5.62 0.60
CA ASN A 371 67.87 6.18 -0.50
C ASN A 371 67.96 7.72 -0.44
N ARG A 372 68.77 8.30 -1.32
CA ARG A 372 68.92 9.76 -1.48
C ARG A 372 67.61 10.51 -1.66
N ARG A 373 66.62 9.93 -2.36
CA ARG A 373 65.31 10.59 -2.54
C ARG A 373 64.54 10.67 -1.23
N ALA A 374 64.57 9.60 -0.43
CA ALA A 374 63.98 9.58 0.90
C ALA A 374 64.70 10.56 1.84
N PHE A 375 66.03 10.65 1.76
CA PHE A 375 66.83 11.63 2.52
C PHE A 375 66.37 13.06 2.25
N ASN A 376 66.37 13.52 1.00
CA ASN A 376 66.00 14.91 0.66
C ASN A 376 64.62 15.28 1.22
N ARG A 377 63.62 14.42 0.98
CA ARG A 377 62.25 14.65 1.44
C ARG A 377 62.12 14.67 2.96
N LEU A 378 62.78 13.74 3.66
CA LEU A 378 62.67 13.64 5.12
C LEU A 378 63.47 14.76 5.80
N ALA A 379 64.65 15.11 5.30
CA ALA A 379 65.43 16.23 5.80
C ALA A 379 64.67 17.57 5.63
N GLU A 380 64.09 17.81 4.46
CA GLU A 380 63.22 18.98 4.22
C GLU A 380 62.00 19.00 5.16
N TYR A 381 61.38 17.85 5.41
CA TYR A 381 60.27 17.74 6.37
C TYR A 381 60.70 18.11 7.80
N HIS A 382 61.87 17.64 8.25
CA HIS A 382 62.40 17.95 9.58
C HIS A 382 62.72 19.44 9.74
N ILE A 383 63.32 20.05 8.71
CA ILE A 383 63.58 21.50 8.62
C ILE A 383 62.26 22.29 8.66
N ALA A 384 61.27 21.91 7.83
CA ALA A 384 59.97 22.57 7.80
C ALA A 384 59.25 22.49 9.16
N CYS A 385 59.37 21.37 9.87
CA CYS A 385 58.81 21.22 11.21
C CYS A 385 59.57 21.98 12.32
N HIS A 386 60.70 22.63 12.00
CA HIS A 386 61.56 23.35 12.97
C HIS A 386 61.96 22.49 14.18
N LYS A 387 62.06 21.18 13.99
CA LYS A 387 62.46 20.26 15.07
C LYS A 387 63.98 20.27 15.20
N PRO A 388 64.57 20.31 16.41
CA PRO A 388 66.00 20.13 16.58
C PRO A 388 66.44 18.73 16.11
N PHE A 389 67.47 18.66 15.26
CA PHE A 389 68.10 17.41 14.84
C PHE A 389 69.57 17.66 14.47
N SER A 390 70.37 16.60 14.42
CA SER A 390 71.69 16.61 13.83
C SER A 390 71.70 15.82 12.52
N LEU A 391 72.54 16.27 11.59
CA LEU A 391 72.83 15.58 10.35
C LEU A 391 74.28 15.13 10.41
N ALA A 392 74.52 13.82 10.28
CA ALA A 392 75.85 13.25 10.11
C ALA A 392 75.98 12.71 8.68
N ILE A 393 77.05 13.07 8.00
CA ILE A 393 77.48 12.50 6.71
C ILE A 393 78.66 11.58 7.01
N ILE A 394 78.60 10.39 6.43
CA ILE A 394 79.50 9.27 6.70
C ILE A 394 80.04 8.81 5.37
N ASP A 395 81.36 8.61 5.29
CA ASP A 395 82.04 8.13 4.09
C ASP A 395 82.98 6.98 4.46
N VAL A 396 82.98 5.94 3.63
CA VAL A 396 83.85 4.77 3.83
C VAL A 396 85.26 5.10 3.37
N ASP A 397 86.20 5.09 4.30
CA ASP A 397 87.56 5.52 4.03
C ASP A 397 88.26 4.62 3.00
N SER A 398 88.86 5.26 1.99
CA SER A 398 89.60 4.59 0.91
C SER A 398 88.78 3.55 0.12
N PHE A 399 87.45 3.66 0.05
CA PHE A 399 86.59 2.68 -0.63
C PHE A 399 86.95 2.43 -2.09
N LYS A 400 87.44 3.44 -2.81
CA LYS A 400 87.96 3.24 -4.17
C LYS A 400 89.12 2.23 -4.21
N GLN A 401 90.05 2.31 -3.25
CA GLN A 401 91.18 1.37 -3.17
C GLN A 401 90.69 -0.05 -2.84
N ILE A 402 89.66 -0.14 -1.98
CA ILE A 402 89.01 -1.42 -1.66
C ILE A 402 88.43 -2.05 -2.94
N ASN A 403 87.71 -1.27 -3.74
CA ASN A 403 87.18 -1.72 -5.03
C ASN A 403 88.29 -2.10 -6.02
N ASP A 404 89.34 -1.29 -6.11
CA ASP A 404 90.46 -1.52 -7.03
C ASP A 404 91.24 -2.79 -6.66
N GLN A 405 91.31 -3.14 -5.37
CA GLN A 405 92.06 -4.30 -4.87
C GLN A 405 91.23 -5.60 -4.81
N TYR A 406 89.96 -5.52 -4.42
CA TYR A 406 89.12 -6.71 -4.15
C TYR A 406 87.93 -6.85 -5.12
N GLY A 407 87.72 -5.87 -6.00
CA GLY A 407 86.64 -5.84 -6.97
C GLY A 407 85.31 -5.33 -6.40
N HIS A 408 84.45 -4.85 -7.29
CA HIS A 408 83.16 -4.22 -6.93
C HIS A 408 82.21 -5.14 -6.17
N VAL A 409 82.22 -6.45 -6.41
CA VAL A 409 81.37 -7.41 -5.68
C VAL A 409 81.72 -7.45 -4.19
N VAL A 410 83.01 -7.41 -3.87
CA VAL A 410 83.49 -7.37 -2.48
C VAL A 410 83.22 -6.00 -1.86
N GLY A 411 83.38 -4.92 -2.64
CA GLY A 411 83.01 -3.57 -2.20
C GLY A 411 81.52 -3.44 -1.87
N ASP A 412 80.65 -4.03 -2.68
CA ASP A 412 79.21 -4.05 -2.44
C ASP A 412 78.84 -4.79 -1.14
N GLU A 413 79.47 -5.93 -0.87
CA GLU A 413 79.31 -6.66 0.39
C GLU A 413 79.80 -5.82 1.59
N ILE A 414 80.93 -5.12 1.44
CA ILE A 414 81.42 -4.21 2.48
C ILE A 414 80.41 -3.11 2.77
N LEU A 415 79.80 -2.51 1.74
CA LEU A 415 78.77 -1.49 1.93
C LEU A 415 77.51 -2.02 2.63
N ILE A 416 77.12 -3.27 2.36
CA ILE A 416 76.01 -3.93 3.06
C ILE A 416 76.35 -4.08 4.55
N GLN A 417 77.51 -4.63 4.89
CA GLN A 417 77.92 -4.82 6.28
C GLN A 417 78.09 -3.49 7.01
N VAL A 418 78.71 -2.48 6.37
CA VAL A 418 78.80 -1.12 6.90
C VAL A 418 77.42 -0.55 7.20
N ALA A 419 76.46 -0.68 6.28
CA ALA A 419 75.10 -0.19 6.50
C ALA A 419 74.40 -0.89 7.68
N VAL A 420 74.58 -2.21 7.82
CA VAL A 420 74.08 -3.00 8.96
C VAL A 420 74.67 -2.49 10.27
N HIS A 421 75.99 -2.33 10.36
CA HIS A 421 76.65 -1.93 11.59
C HIS A 421 76.41 -0.47 11.97
N ILE A 422 76.33 0.44 10.98
CA ILE A 422 75.85 1.80 11.24
C ILE A 422 74.42 1.72 11.82
N LYS A 423 73.54 0.90 11.23
CA LYS A 423 72.14 0.80 11.68
C LYS A 423 72.01 0.24 13.10
N GLU A 424 72.76 -0.79 13.46
CA GLU A 424 72.77 -1.39 14.80
C GLU A 424 73.27 -0.42 15.87
N ASN A 425 74.17 0.50 15.49
CA ASN A 425 74.70 1.53 16.38
C ASN A 425 73.90 2.83 16.34
N THR A 426 72.83 2.92 15.54
CA THR A 426 71.92 4.08 15.53
C THR A 426 70.86 4.01 16.65
N TYR A 427 70.39 5.16 17.13
CA TYR A 427 69.26 5.19 18.06
C TYR A 427 67.95 4.67 17.40
N PRO A 428 66.96 4.17 18.18
CA PRO A 428 65.73 3.60 17.63
C PRO A 428 64.93 4.51 16.69
N ASP A 429 65.00 5.83 16.89
CA ASP A 429 64.30 6.85 16.09
C ASP A 429 65.16 7.47 14.97
N ASP A 430 66.41 7.02 14.81
CA ASP A 430 67.34 7.57 13.83
C ASP A 430 67.11 6.97 12.44
N MET A 431 67.24 7.83 11.44
CA MET A 431 67.04 7.46 10.05
C MET A 431 68.39 7.39 9.35
N LEU A 432 68.73 6.21 8.85
CA LEU A 432 69.93 5.93 8.07
C LEU A 432 69.60 5.96 6.57
N PHE A 433 70.44 6.67 5.82
CA PHE A 433 70.33 6.87 4.40
C PHE A 433 71.62 6.49 3.69
N ARG A 434 71.53 6.02 2.45
CA ARG A 434 72.64 5.97 1.50
C ARG A 434 72.44 7.04 0.44
N LEU A 435 73.39 7.97 0.35
CA LEU A 435 73.32 9.10 -0.57
C LEU A 435 73.82 8.74 -1.97
N GLY A 436 74.73 7.77 -2.07
CA GLY A 436 75.26 7.21 -3.32
C GLY A 436 76.70 6.75 -3.14
N GLY A 437 77.17 5.81 -3.96
CA GLY A 437 78.52 5.26 -3.82
C GLY A 437 78.75 4.68 -2.42
N ASP A 438 79.72 5.25 -1.71
CA ASP A 438 80.17 4.97 -0.34
C ASP A 438 79.66 5.96 0.71
N GLU A 439 78.80 6.90 0.32
CA GLU A 439 78.29 7.95 1.21
C GLU A 439 76.97 7.54 1.89
N PHE A 440 76.97 7.63 3.21
CA PHE A 440 75.79 7.46 4.07
C PHE A 440 75.46 8.74 4.82
N ALA A 441 74.23 8.85 5.29
CA ALA A 441 73.80 9.94 6.16
C ALA A 441 72.92 9.43 7.28
N VAL A 442 73.03 10.05 8.45
CA VAL A 442 72.16 9.79 9.60
C VAL A 442 71.50 11.09 10.01
N ILE A 443 70.17 11.06 10.14
CA ILE A 443 69.41 12.10 10.82
C ILE A 443 69.10 11.60 12.22
N SER A 444 69.63 12.30 13.23
CA SER A 444 69.46 11.93 14.64
C SER A 444 68.80 13.04 15.45
N ARG A 445 68.11 12.67 16.52
CA ARG A 445 67.60 13.63 17.52
C ARG A 445 68.66 14.01 18.56
N CYS A 446 69.85 13.41 18.52
CA CYS A 446 70.96 13.78 19.38
C CYS A 446 71.58 15.11 18.91
N ILE A 447 71.41 16.19 19.68
CA ILE A 447 71.86 17.55 19.32
C ILE A 447 72.96 18.11 20.23
N ASP A 448 73.16 17.50 21.40
CA ASP A 448 74.18 17.95 22.34
C ASP A 448 75.56 17.47 21.90
N TYR A 449 76.55 18.37 21.91
CA TYR A 449 77.90 18.13 21.37
C TYR A 449 78.54 16.85 21.93
N ALA A 450 78.70 16.72 23.25
CA ALA A 450 79.41 15.58 23.84
C ALA A 450 78.67 14.23 23.68
N PRO A 451 77.34 14.14 23.84
CA PRO A 451 76.57 12.94 23.48
C PRO A 451 76.63 12.60 21.99
N LEU A 452 76.56 13.58 21.10
CA LEU A 452 76.62 13.38 19.65
C LEU A 452 78.01 12.87 19.23
N GLN A 453 79.08 13.47 19.75
CA GLN A 453 80.45 13.04 19.49
C GLN A 453 80.64 11.56 19.86
N ARG A 454 80.26 11.18 21.10
CA ARG A 454 80.35 9.78 21.57
C ARG A 454 79.52 8.81 20.74
N TYR A 455 78.34 9.24 20.30
CA TYR A 455 77.46 8.45 19.45
C TYR A 455 78.12 8.16 18.09
N LEU A 456 78.69 9.18 17.44
CA LEU A 456 79.35 9.02 16.15
C LEU A 456 80.69 8.28 16.25
N ASP A 457 81.46 8.52 17.31
CA ASP A 457 82.68 7.76 17.61
C ASP A 457 82.37 6.27 17.80
N GLY A 458 81.24 5.93 18.45
CA GLY A 458 80.75 4.56 18.58
C GLY A 458 80.41 3.92 17.22
N ILE A 459 79.87 4.68 16.27
CA ILE A 459 79.66 4.20 14.90
C ILE A 459 81.00 3.92 14.21
N CYS A 460 81.98 4.83 14.27
CA CYS A 460 83.33 4.60 13.73
C CYS A 460 83.98 3.35 14.35
N GLU A 461 83.95 3.25 15.68
CA GLU A 461 84.52 2.11 16.41
C GLU A 461 83.86 0.79 16.03
N SER A 462 82.53 0.78 15.86
CA SER A 462 81.80 -0.42 15.47
C SER A 462 82.24 -0.98 14.12
N VAL A 463 82.54 -0.12 13.14
CA VAL A 463 83.00 -0.53 11.80
C VAL A 463 84.48 -0.91 11.80
N ARG A 464 85.31 -0.19 12.55
CA ARG A 464 86.74 -0.50 12.71
C ARG A 464 86.99 -1.86 13.35
N LEU A 465 86.14 -2.27 14.29
CA LEU A 465 86.26 -3.54 14.99
C LEU A 465 85.64 -4.72 14.21
N LEU A 466 85.14 -4.49 13.00
CA LEU A 466 84.59 -5.56 12.16
C LEU A 466 85.69 -6.50 11.70
N GLU A 467 85.47 -7.78 11.98
CA GLU A 467 86.19 -8.85 11.31
C GLU A 467 85.58 -9.06 9.93
N TRP A 468 86.43 -9.25 8.91
CA TRP A 468 86.02 -9.43 7.52
C TRP A 468 86.35 -10.86 7.05
N PRO A 469 85.45 -11.85 7.28
CA PRO A 469 85.72 -13.24 6.97
C PRO A 469 85.97 -13.42 5.47
N GLY A 470 87.11 -14.01 5.11
CA GLY A 470 87.47 -14.26 3.70
C GLY A 470 88.25 -13.14 3.01
N ILE A 471 88.55 -12.04 3.70
CA ILE A 471 89.50 -11.00 3.27
C ILE A 471 90.82 -11.16 4.06
N ASP A 472 91.94 -10.68 3.50
CA ASP A 472 93.25 -10.71 4.18
C ASP A 472 93.16 -10.12 5.60
N LYS A 473 93.88 -10.72 6.56
CA LYS A 473 93.93 -10.29 7.97
C LYS A 473 94.51 -8.87 8.16
N THR A 474 95.12 -8.31 7.12
CA THR A 474 95.63 -6.93 7.11
C THR A 474 94.59 -5.90 6.65
N PHE A 475 93.43 -6.35 6.18
CA PHE A 475 92.35 -5.47 5.72
C PHE A 475 91.68 -4.77 6.90
N ASN A 476 91.56 -3.45 6.79
CA ASN A 476 90.86 -2.61 7.75
C ASN A 476 89.94 -1.65 6.99
N CYS A 477 88.69 -1.55 7.43
CA CYS A 477 87.68 -0.65 6.90
C CYS A 477 87.33 0.35 8.01
N THR A 478 87.42 1.64 7.72
CA THR A 478 87.17 2.71 8.69
C THR A 478 86.21 3.73 8.10
N LEU A 479 85.59 4.53 8.98
CA LEU A 479 84.65 5.57 8.57
C LEU A 479 85.19 6.93 8.97
N SER A 480 85.04 7.89 8.05
CA SER A 480 85.12 9.31 8.38
C SER A 480 83.70 9.85 8.50
N ILE A 481 83.43 10.60 9.58
CA ILE A 481 82.11 11.18 9.84
C ILE A 481 82.25 12.69 10.05
N GLY A 482 81.36 13.45 9.41
CA GLY A 482 81.17 14.87 9.66
C GLY A 482 79.73 15.15 10.06
N ALA A 483 79.50 15.83 11.17
CA ALA A 483 78.14 16.16 11.60
C ALA A 483 77.94 17.64 11.91
N ALA A 484 76.71 18.10 11.66
CA ALA A 484 76.28 19.45 11.98
C ALA A 484 74.93 19.42 12.70
N VAL A 485 74.80 20.23 13.74
CA VAL A 485 73.51 20.45 14.42
C VAL A 485 72.73 21.52 13.66
N TYR A 486 71.46 21.23 13.38
CA TYR A 486 70.53 22.15 12.73
C TYR A 486 70.27 23.40 13.59
N ARG A 487 70.45 24.59 13.01
CA ARG A 487 70.33 25.90 13.66
C ARG A 487 69.33 26.84 12.96
N GLY A 488 68.46 26.32 12.10
CA GLY A 488 67.48 27.12 11.36
C GLY A 488 67.85 27.45 9.91
N GLU A 489 68.94 26.90 9.39
CA GLU A 489 69.43 27.11 8.02
C GLU A 489 68.67 26.29 6.94
N SER A 490 69.06 26.42 5.67
CA SER A 490 68.55 25.54 4.60
C SER A 490 69.25 24.18 4.64
N LEU A 491 68.63 23.16 4.04
CA LEU A 491 69.22 21.82 3.93
C LEU A 491 70.62 21.87 3.29
N GLU A 492 70.78 22.67 2.24
CA GLU A 492 72.05 22.86 1.55
C GLU A 492 73.15 23.42 2.48
N LYS A 493 72.82 24.41 3.31
CA LYS A 493 73.78 24.96 4.28
C LYS A 493 74.13 23.97 5.39
N LEU A 494 73.16 23.17 5.84
CA LEU A 494 73.38 22.14 6.85
C LEU A 494 74.27 21.01 6.31
N LEU A 495 74.02 20.60 5.06
CA LEU A 495 74.85 19.63 4.34
C LEU A 495 76.29 20.14 4.20
N ASN A 496 76.48 21.36 3.69
CA ASN A 496 77.82 21.94 3.53
C ASN A 496 78.59 21.97 4.85
N ARG A 497 77.95 22.30 5.97
CA ARG A 497 78.59 22.26 7.30
C ARG A 497 79.00 20.84 7.70
N ALA A 498 78.14 19.85 7.47
CA ALA A 498 78.46 18.46 7.78
C ALA A 498 79.59 17.93 6.89
N ASP A 499 79.58 18.27 5.59
CA ASP A 499 80.63 17.92 4.63
C ASP A 499 81.98 18.57 4.96
N GLU A 500 81.97 19.83 5.40
CA GLU A 500 83.19 20.50 5.91
C GLU A 500 83.78 19.73 7.10
N GLN A 501 82.95 19.25 8.03
CA GLN A 501 83.45 18.44 9.14
C GLN A 501 83.94 17.06 8.68
N LEU A 502 83.29 16.47 7.67
CA LEU A 502 83.72 15.20 7.10
C LEU A 502 85.10 15.34 6.45
N TYR A 503 85.31 16.45 5.75
CA TYR A 503 86.62 16.79 5.17
C TYR A 503 87.70 16.92 6.24
N ILE A 504 87.40 17.61 7.36
CA ILE A 504 88.32 17.72 8.50
C ILE A 504 88.64 16.34 9.08
N SER A 505 87.66 15.44 9.21
CA SER A 505 87.90 14.06 9.65
C SER A 505 88.86 13.31 8.72
N LYS A 506 88.71 13.48 7.41
CA LYS A 506 89.59 12.87 6.40
C LYS A 506 91.01 13.44 6.45
N GLU A 507 91.18 14.76 6.62
CA GLU A 507 92.52 15.39 6.71
C GLU A 507 93.26 15.04 8.00
N GLN A 508 92.53 14.89 9.11
CA GLN A 508 93.11 14.57 10.41
C GLN A 508 93.51 13.09 10.58
N GLY A 509 93.59 12.34 9.48
CA GLY A 509 94.05 10.95 9.48
C GLY A 509 92.95 9.89 9.45
N ARG A 510 91.70 10.25 9.13
CA ARG A 510 90.55 9.33 8.96
C ARG A 510 90.15 8.60 10.25
N ASP A 511 89.18 7.68 10.18
CA ASP A 511 88.71 6.86 11.31
C ASP A 511 88.24 7.69 12.53
N LYS A 512 87.44 8.74 12.26
CA LYS A 512 86.93 9.64 13.32
C LYS A 512 85.69 10.42 12.90
N ALA A 513 85.00 10.94 13.91
CA ALA A 513 83.93 11.89 13.75
C ALA A 513 84.37 13.31 14.14
N ASN A 514 83.98 14.31 13.35
CA ASN A 514 84.05 15.72 13.71
C ASN A 514 82.67 16.35 13.66
N ILE A 515 82.38 17.27 14.59
CA ILE A 515 81.04 17.87 14.74
C ILE A 515 81.11 19.40 14.91
N VAL A 516 80.12 20.13 14.38
CA VAL A 516 80.05 21.61 14.41
C VAL A 516 78.71 22.22 14.79
#